data_AF-A0A6S4GSC5-F1
#
_entry.id   AF-A0A6S4GSC5-F1
#
_cell.length_a   1.000
_cell.length_b   1.000
_cell.length_c   1.000
_cell.angle_alpha   90.00
_cell.angle_beta   90.00
_cell.angle_gamma   90.00
#
_symmetry.space_group_name_H-M   'P 1'
#
loop_
_entity.id
_entity.type
_entity.pdbx_description
1 polymer ?
#
loop_
_entity_poly.entity_id
_entity_poly.type
_entity_poly.pdbx_seq_one_letter_code
_entity_poly.pdbx_strand_id
1 'polypeptide(L)' 'MSGYQDGERWIDPDGTSHTVNSTNDPNVPGGYYYNQHGPTGDGSIGHATEVYNADGTLADIPQNRDWRDVPRQD' A
#
# COMPACT_ATOMS: atom_id res chain seq x y z
N MET A 1 1.06 -0.33 19.78
CA MET A 1 0.69 -0.38 18.36
C MET A 1 1.99 -0.18 17.60
N SER A 2 2.59 -1.25 17.06
CA SER A 2 3.76 -1.12 16.18
C SER A 2 3.23 -0.72 14.82
N GLY A 3 3.28 0.58 14.51
CA GLY A 3 3.10 1.05 13.14
C GLY A 3 4.31 0.65 12.30
N TYR A 4 4.09 0.41 11.01
CA TYR A 4 5.17 0.21 10.06
C TYR A 4 6.09 1.44 10.04
N GLN A 5 7.40 1.21 9.94
CA GLN A 5 8.39 2.26 9.89
C GLN A 5 8.61 2.74 8.46
N ASP A 6 8.90 4.03 8.31
CA ASP A 6 9.28 4.59 7.02
C ASP A 6 10.53 3.89 6.46
N GLY A 7 10.44 3.49 5.19
CA GLY A 7 11.47 2.73 4.50
C GLY A 7 11.48 1.23 4.78
N GLU A 8 10.52 0.71 5.56
CA GLU A 8 10.38 -0.74 5.73
C GLU A 8 10.11 -1.43 4.40
N ARG A 9 10.87 -2.49 4.14
CA ARG A 9 10.72 -3.31 2.95
C ARG A 9 10.93 -4.78 3.28
N TRP A 10 10.04 -5.63 2.81
CA TRP A 10 10.17 -7.08 2.92
C TRP A 10 9.66 -7.78 1.67
N ILE A 11 9.93 -9.08 1.56
CA ILE A 11 9.47 -9.93 0.47
C ILE A 11 8.88 -11.19 1.10
N ASP A 12 7.65 -11.50 0.74
CA ASP A 12 6.97 -12.72 1.14
C ASP A 12 7.53 -13.94 0.38
N PRO A 13 7.35 -15.16 0.91
CA PRO A 13 7.85 -16.38 0.26
C PRO A 13 7.27 -16.62 -1.14
N ASP A 14 6.10 -16.05 -1.46
CA ASP A 14 5.47 -16.12 -2.78
C ASP A 14 6.08 -15.14 -3.80
N GLY A 15 7.08 -14.35 -3.40
CA GLY A 15 7.74 -13.35 -4.23
C GLY A 15 7.07 -11.97 -4.17
N THR A 16 6.05 -11.79 -3.34
CA THR A 16 5.39 -10.50 -3.15
C THR A 16 6.27 -9.56 -2.34
N SER A 17 6.69 -8.45 -2.94
CA SER A 17 7.45 -7.40 -2.28
C SER A 17 6.55 -6.34 -1.66
N HIS A 18 6.94 -5.83 -0.51
CA HIS A 18 6.23 -4.82 0.25
C HIS A 18 7.16 -3.67 0.56
N THR A 19 6.68 -2.43 0.47
CA THR A 19 7.45 -1.22 0.81
C THR A 19 6.56 -0.19 1.48
N VAL A 20 7.02 0.34 2.61
CA VAL A 20 6.37 1.41 3.37
C VAL A 20 7.18 2.68 3.22
N ASN A 21 6.52 3.79 2.86
CA ASN A 21 7.16 5.10 2.73
C ASN A 21 6.28 6.18 3.37
N SER A 22 6.86 7.11 4.13
CA SER A 22 6.17 8.29 4.65
C SER A 22 5.47 9.05 3.52
N THR A 23 4.28 9.57 3.80
CA THR A 23 3.60 10.50 2.91
C THR A 23 3.76 11.94 3.36
N ASN A 24 3.87 12.85 2.39
CA ASN A 24 3.76 14.30 2.60
C ASN A 24 2.36 14.81 2.25
N ASP A 25 1.37 13.92 2.07
CA ASP A 25 -0.02 14.32 1.78
C ASP A 25 -0.58 15.13 2.97
N PRO A 26 -1.00 16.39 2.76
CA PRO A 26 -1.52 17.23 3.84
C PRO A 26 -2.84 16.70 4.42
N ASN A 27 -3.55 15.80 3.73
CA ASN A 27 -4.77 15.17 4.23
C ASN A 27 -4.49 13.97 5.13
N VAL A 28 -3.25 13.47 5.15
CA VAL A 28 -2.82 12.32 5.96
C VAL A 28 -1.51 12.67 6.69
N PRO A 29 -1.53 13.68 7.60
CA PRO A 29 -0.32 14.14 8.26
C PRO A 29 0.30 13.04 9.13
N GLY A 30 1.57 12.73 8.88
CA GLY A 30 2.28 11.64 9.54
C GLY A 30 1.88 10.23 9.07
N GLY A 31 1.11 10.14 8.00
CA GLY A 31 0.75 8.87 7.38
C GLY A 31 1.86 8.27 6.52
N TYR A 32 1.54 7.16 5.88
CA TYR A 32 2.46 6.43 5.01
C TYR A 32 1.74 5.76 3.83
N TYR A 33 2.47 5.60 2.73
CA TYR A 33 2.15 4.72 1.63
C TYR A 33 2.63 3.31 1.94
N TYR A 34 1.75 2.34 1.81
CA TYR A 34 2.06 0.92 1.77
C TYR A 34 1.95 0.44 0.32
N ASN A 35 3.03 -0.08 -0.24
CA ASN A 35 3.08 -0.59 -1.61
C ASN A 35 3.35 -2.08 -1.58
N GLN A 36 2.64 -2.84 -2.41
CA GLN A 36 2.83 -4.27 -2.60
C GLN A 36 2.99 -4.56 -4.09
N HIS A 37 4.01 -5.31 -4.49
CA HIS A 37 4.16 -5.80 -5.86
C HIS A 37 4.40 -7.31 -5.81
N GLY A 38 3.54 -8.11 -6.44
CA GLY A 38 3.65 -9.56 -6.36
C GLY A 38 2.96 -10.29 -7.51
N PRO A 39 3.29 -11.58 -7.71
CA PRO A 39 2.63 -12.39 -8.72
C PRO A 39 1.15 -12.58 -8.39
N THR A 40 0.29 -12.47 -9.40
CA THR A 40 -1.14 -12.80 -9.31
C THR A 40 -1.38 -14.26 -9.69
N GLY A 41 -2.54 -14.81 -9.32
CA GLY A 41 -2.93 -16.18 -9.67
C GLY A 41 -3.08 -16.46 -11.18
N ASP A 42 -3.10 -15.42 -12.02
CA ASP A 42 -3.12 -15.49 -13.49
C ASP A 42 -1.72 -15.41 -14.12
N GLY A 43 -0.66 -15.25 -13.33
CA GLY A 43 0.73 -15.19 -13.79
C GLY A 43 1.23 -13.79 -14.17
N SER A 44 0.41 -12.74 -14.03
CA SER A 44 0.86 -11.35 -14.13
C SER A 44 1.48 -10.84 -12.82
N ILE A 45 2.04 -9.63 -12.84
CA ILE A 45 2.50 -8.93 -11.63
C ILE A 45 1.44 -7.91 -11.23
N GLY A 46 0.83 -8.12 -10.07
CA GLY A 46 -0.05 -7.16 -9.43
C GLY A 46 0.75 -6.10 -8.70
N HIS A 47 0.21 -4.87 -8.67
CA HIS A 47 0.72 -3.78 -7.87
C HIS A 47 -0.40 -3.20 -7.02
N ALA A 48 -0.15 -3.03 -5.72
CA ALA A 48 -1.02 -2.37 -4.79
C ALA A 48 -0.37 -1.18 -4.08
N THR A 49 -1.10 -0.08 -3.89
CA THR A 49 -0.67 1.08 -3.09
C THR A 49 -1.82 1.57 -2.21
N GLU A 50 -1.65 1.53 -0.90
CA GLU A 50 -2.62 2.03 0.07
C GLU A 50 -2.01 3.16 0.90
N VAL A 51 -2.83 4.13 1.30
CA VAL A 51 -2.41 5.22 2.20
C VAL A 51 -3.00 5.00 3.58
N TYR A 52 -2.16 5.05 4.61
CA TYR A 52 -2.54 4.86 5.99
C TYR A 52 -2.26 6.12 6.81
N ASN A 53 -3.11 6.39 7.79
CA ASN A 53 -2.88 7.39 8.83
C ASN A 53 -1.71 6.97 9.73
N ALA A 54 -1.17 7.92 10.50
CA ALA A 54 -0.09 7.67 11.46
C ALA A 54 -0.41 6.59 12.51
N ASP A 55 -1.69 6.38 12.79
CA ASP A 55 -2.18 5.36 13.73
C ASP A 55 -2.35 3.96 13.10
N GLY A 56 -2.05 3.82 11.80
CA GLY A 56 -2.15 2.57 11.05
C GLY A 56 -3.57 2.26 10.53
N THR A 57 -4.52 3.19 10.65
CA THR A 57 -5.84 3.06 10.01
C THR A 57 -5.80 3.50 8.55
N LEU A 58 -6.62 2.88 7.70
CA LEU A 58 -6.70 3.27 6.28
C LEU A 58 -7.21 4.72 6.17
N ALA A 59 -6.50 5.56 5.43
CA ALA A 59 -6.87 6.97 5.25
C ALA A 59 -8.14 7.10 4.39
N ASP A 60 -9.08 7.97 4.79
CA ASP A 60 -10.27 8.26 3.97
C ASP A 60 -9.96 9.39 2.97
N ILE A 61 -9.21 9.05 1.93
CA ILE A 61 -8.81 9.96 0.85
C ILE A 61 -9.16 9.39 -0.53
N PRO A 62 -9.36 10.24 -1.56
CA PRO A 62 -9.68 9.80 -2.91
C PRO A 62 -8.72 8.74 -3.47
N GLN A 63 -7.42 8.84 -3.17
CA GLN A 63 -6.40 7.91 -3.63
C GLN A 63 -6.65 6.47 -3.17
N ASN A 64 -7.26 6.27 -1.99
CA ASN A 64 -7.69 4.94 -1.50
C ASN A 64 -9.06 4.51 -2.06
N ARG A 65 -9.86 5.44 -2.60
CA ARG A 65 -11.19 5.16 -3.18
C ARG A 65 -11.13 4.81 -4.66
N ASP A 66 -10.31 5.51 -5.44
CA ASP A 66 -9.99 5.14 -6.83
C ASP A 66 -9.35 3.74 -6.91
N TRP A 67 -8.87 3.25 -5.77
CA TRP A 67 -8.32 1.92 -5.52
C TRP A 67 -9.37 0.79 -5.46
N ARG A 68 -10.60 1.07 -5.02
CA ARG A 68 -11.67 0.06 -4.93
C ARG A 68 -12.26 -0.30 -6.29
N ASP A 69 -12.08 0.55 -7.30
CA ASP A 69 -12.72 0.45 -8.62
C ASP A 69 -11.73 0.16 -9.76
N VAL A 70 -10.47 -0.20 -9.50
CA VAL A 70 -9.65 -0.82 -10.55
C VAL A 70 -9.99 -2.30 -10.57
N PRO A 71 -10.82 -2.78 -11.53
CA PRO A 71 -11.04 -4.20 -11.65
C PRO A 71 -9.70 -4.83 -12.00
N ARG A 72 -9.44 -6.03 -11.47
CA ARG A 72 -8.47 -6.95 -12.08
C ARG A 72 -8.73 -6.89 -13.59
N GLN A 73 -7.79 -6.36 -14.37
CA GLN A 73 -7.91 -6.43 -15.82
C GLN A 73 -7.60 -7.88 -16.19
N ASP A 74 -8.67 -8.64 -16.40
CA ASP A 74 -8.66 -9.98 -16.99
C ASP A 74 -7.96 -9.98 -18.36
#